data_AF-A0A7C4QMK4-F1
#
_entry.id   AF-A0A7C4QMK4-F1
#
_cell.length_a   1.000
_cell.length_b   1.000
_cell.length_c   1.000
_cell.angle_alpha   90.00
_cell.angle_beta   90.00
_cell.angle_gamma   90.00
#
_symmetry.space_group_name_H-M   'P 1'
#
loop_
_entity.id
_entity.type
_entity.pdbx_description
1 polymer ?
#
loop_
_entity_poly.entity_id
_entity_poly.type
_entity_poly.pdbx_seq_one_letter_code
_entity_poly.pdbx_strand_id
1 'polypeptide(L)'
;MSHPRFSDADIDELPRELIELGRQIAAVSGPQRRELESAYARVIESVRRRRRILALVQDALAQLRLDIKYLMFDLEVTRKERDALRSQLEDWQ
;
A
#
# COMPACT_ATOMS: atom_id res chain seq x y z
N MET A 1 18.34 -5.47 -0.48
CA MET A 1 17.59 -5.90 0.73
C MET A 1 16.11 -5.74 0.44
N SER A 2 15.44 -6.83 0.10
CA SER A 2 14.01 -6.84 -0.26
C SER A 2 13.18 -6.74 1.01
N HIS A 3 12.46 -5.63 1.21
CA HIS A 3 11.41 -5.60 2.24
C HIS A 3 10.33 -6.59 1.83
N PRO A 4 9.73 -7.34 2.77
CA PRO A 4 8.65 -8.25 2.44
C PRO A 4 7.53 -7.42 1.84
N ARG A 5 7.34 -7.56 0.53
CA ARG A 5 6.13 -7.08 -0.13
C ARG A 5 5.02 -7.84 0.57
N PHE A 6 4.08 -7.14 1.20
CA PHE A 6 2.84 -7.76 1.63
C PHE A 6 2.34 -8.56 0.43
N SER A 7 2.29 -9.87 0.61
CA SER A 7 1.88 -10.74 -0.48
C SER A 7 0.41 -10.45 -0.76
N ASP A 8 -0.05 -10.51 -2.01
CA ASP A 8 -1.48 -10.31 -2.32
C ASP A 8 -2.39 -11.24 -1.47
N ALA A 9 -1.84 -12.36 -0.99
CA ALA A 9 -2.49 -13.29 -0.07
C ALA A 9 -2.82 -12.68 1.31
N ASP A 10 -2.01 -11.75 1.83
CA ASP A 10 -2.25 -11.09 3.13
C ASP A 10 -3.40 -10.07 3.06
N ILE A 11 -3.70 -9.53 1.87
CA ILE A 11 -4.70 -8.49 1.67
C ILE A 11 -6.12 -9.04 1.86
N ASP A 12 -6.33 -10.31 1.50
CA ASP A 12 -7.61 -11.01 1.61
C ASP A 12 -7.80 -11.76 2.93
N GLU A 13 -6.73 -11.93 3.73
CA GLU A 13 -6.82 -12.61 5.02
C GLU A 13 -7.58 -11.74 6.03
N LEU A 14 -8.66 -12.27 6.61
CA LEU A 14 -9.46 -11.54 7.60
C LEU A 14 -8.77 -11.48 8.96
N PRO A 15 -8.97 -10.42 9.76
CA PRO A 15 -8.46 -10.38 11.13
C PRO A 15 -9.02 -11.55 11.93
N ARG A 16 -8.19 -12.13 12.79
CA ARG A 16 -8.55 -13.32 13.59
C ARG A 16 -9.81 -13.08 14.42
N GLU A 17 -10.00 -11.85 14.89
CA GLU A 17 -11.17 -11.41 15.65
C GLU A 17 -12.45 -11.51 14.83
N LEU A 18 -12.41 -11.16 13.54
CA LEU A 18 -13.57 -11.30 12.67
C LEU A 18 -13.86 -12.77 12.39
N ILE A 19 -12.85 -13.61 12.22
CA ILE A 19 -13.02 -15.07 12.01
C ILE A 19 -13.67 -15.70 13.26
N GLU A 20 -13.20 -15.34 14.45
CA GLU A 20 -13.80 -15.77 15.72
C GLU A 20 -15.25 -15.30 15.86
N LEU A 21 -15.53 -14.02 15.58
CA LEU A 21 -16.87 -13.48 15.61
C LEU A 21 -17.82 -14.20 14.64
N GLY A 22 -17.35 -14.55 13.44
CA GLY A 22 -18.12 -15.33 12.48
C GLY A 22 -18.50 -16.72 13.01
N ARG A 23 -17.57 -17.39 13.71
CA ARG A 23 -17.86 -18.68 14.37
C ARG A 23 -18.91 -18.53 15.47
N GLN A 24 -18.84 -17.47 16.27
CA GLN A 24 -19.83 -17.20 17.32
C GLN A 24 -21.22 -16.91 16.74
N ILE A 25 -21.30 -16.10 15.68
CA ILE A 25 -22.56 -15.82 14.96
C ILE A 25 -23.16 -17.12 14.39
N ALA A 26 -22.32 -18.00 13.83
CA ALA A 26 -22.77 -19.28 13.29
C ALA A 26 -23.30 -20.25 14.37
N ALA A 27 -22.91 -20.08 15.62
CA ALA A 27 -23.41 -20.86 16.76
C ALA A 27 -24.75 -20.34 17.31
N VAL A 28 -25.20 -19.14 16.90
CA VAL A 28 -26.49 -18.58 17.31
C VAL A 28 -27.65 -19.28 16.59
N SER A 29 -28.66 -19.65 17.36
CA SER A 29 -29.92 -20.22 16.88
C SER A 29 -31.02 -19.16 16.88
N GLY A 30 -31.99 -19.27 15.97
CA GLY A 30 -33.18 -18.43 15.95
C GLY A 30 -33.19 -17.37 14.84
N PRO A 31 -34.28 -16.60 14.73
CA PRO A 31 -34.52 -15.65 13.64
C PRO A 31 -33.49 -14.51 13.59
N GLN A 32 -32.92 -14.11 14.73
CA GLN A 32 -31.92 -13.04 14.84
C GLN A 32 -30.60 -13.38 14.13
N ARG A 33 -30.32 -14.67 13.91
CA ARG A 33 -29.11 -15.13 13.22
C ARG A 33 -28.97 -14.52 11.83
N ARG A 34 -30.06 -14.45 11.05
CA ARG A 34 -30.00 -13.92 9.67
C ARG A 34 -29.66 -12.44 9.64
N GLU A 35 -30.18 -11.66 10.59
CA GLU A 35 -29.87 -10.24 10.70
C GLU A 35 -28.40 -10.03 11.08
N LEU A 36 -27.89 -10.83 12.02
CA LEU A 36 -26.48 -10.83 12.42
C LEU A 36 -25.54 -11.24 11.28
N GLU A 37 -25.87 -12.30 10.54
CA GLU A 37 -25.11 -12.75 9.37
C GLU A 37 -25.05 -11.66 8.29
N SER A 38 -26.17 -10.99 8.02
CA SER A 38 -26.23 -9.88 7.07
C SER A 38 -25.38 -8.69 7.53
N ALA A 39 -25.46 -8.31 8.80
CA ALA A 39 -24.65 -7.23 9.36
C ALA A 39 -23.15 -7.56 9.33
N TYR A 40 -22.80 -8.79 9.71
CA TYR A 40 -21.42 -9.29 9.70
C TYR A 40 -20.84 -9.34 8.29
N ALA A 41 -21.60 -9.80 7.29
CA ALA A 41 -21.18 -9.80 5.89
C ALA A 41 -20.80 -8.39 5.40
N ARG A 42 -21.59 -7.37 5.75
CA ARG A 42 -21.27 -5.97 5.43
C ARG A 42 -19.98 -5.49 6.10
N VAL A 43 -19.72 -5.92 7.34
CA VAL A 43 -18.48 -5.58 8.06
C VAL A 43 -17.27 -6.22 7.38
N ILE A 44 -17.36 -7.51 7.03
CA ILE A 44 -16.32 -8.26 6.30
C ILE A 44 -15.97 -7.55 4.99
N GLU A 45 -16.99 -7.20 4.21
CA GLU A 45 -16.82 -6.49 2.94
C GLU A 45 -16.13 -5.13 3.16
N SER A 46 -16.60 -4.37 4.14
CA SER A 46 -16.04 -3.06 4.49
C SER A 46 -14.56 -3.15 4.89
N VAL A 47 -14.19 -4.15 5.68
CA VAL A 47 -12.81 -4.38 6.13
C VAL A 47 -11.92 -4.81 4.96
N ARG A 48 -12.37 -5.74 4.11
CA ARG A 48 -11.63 -6.13 2.89
C ARG A 48 -11.45 -4.96 1.93
N ARG A 49 -12.47 -4.10 1.78
CA ARG A 49 -12.37 -2.90 0.94
C ARG A 49 -11.34 -1.92 1.48
N ARG A 50 -11.36 -1.63 2.79
CA ARG A 50 -10.38 -0.73 3.42
C ARG A 50 -8.95 -1.25 3.25
N ARG A 51 -8.72 -2.55 3.43
CA ARG A 51 -7.41 -3.17 3.22
C ARG A 51 -6.91 -3.03 1.79
N ARG A 52 -7.77 -3.31 0.80
CA ARG A 52 -7.44 -3.10 -0.62
C ARG A 52 -7.07 -1.65 -0.93
N ILE A 53 -7.83 -0.68 -0.39
CA ILE A 53 -7.50 0.74 -0.55
C ILE A 53 -6.14 1.07 0.08
N LEU A 54 -5.88 0.58 1.29
CA LEU A 54 -4.61 0.80 1.98
C LEU A 54 -3.42 0.20 1.21
N ALA A 55 -3.57 -1.00 0.66
CA ALA A 55 -2.55 -1.63 -0.17
C ALA A 55 -2.25 -0.78 -1.41
N LEU A 56 -3.28 -0.35 -2.15
CA LEU A 56 -3.11 0.51 -3.33
C LEU A 56 -2.42 1.84 -2.99
N VAL A 57 -2.77 2.45 -1.85
CA VAL A 57 -2.12 3.68 -1.38
C VAL A 57 -0.66 3.42 -1.03
N GLN A 58 -0.35 2.31 -0.36
CA GLN A 58 1.02 1.93 -0.03
C GLN A 58 1.87 1.70 -1.28
N ASP A 59 1.32 1.01 -2.28
CA ASP A 59 1.99 0.79 -3.57
C ASP A 59 2.24 2.09 -4.32
N ALA A 60 1.25 2.98 -4.38
CA ALA A 60 1.40 4.29 -5.01
C ALA A 60 2.47 5.15 -4.31
N LEU A 61 2.51 5.15 -2.98
CA LEU A 61 3.55 5.84 -2.20
C LEU A 61 4.93 5.23 -2.41
N ALA A 62 5.03 3.90 -2.51
CA ALA A 62 6.27 3.21 -2.79
C ALA A 62 6.81 3.56 -4.19
N GLN A 63 5.92 3.62 -5.18
CA GLN A 63 6.24 4.04 -6.54
C GLN A 63 6.71 5.50 -6.56
N LEU A 64 5.94 6.43 -5.98
CA LEU A 64 6.31 7.84 -5.90
C LEU A 64 7.68 8.04 -5.23
N ARG A 65 7.97 7.28 -4.18
CA ARG A 65 9.28 7.33 -3.52
C ARG A 65 10.42 6.88 -4.44
N LEU A 66 10.19 5.93 -5.33
CA LEU A 66 11.18 5.55 -6.35
C LEU A 66 11.32 6.64 -7.41
N ASP A 67 10.22 7.22 -7.87
CA ASP A 67 10.22 8.28 -8.88
C ASP A 67 11.00 9.51 -8.39
N ILE A 68 10.83 9.88 -7.11
CA ILE A 68 11.63 10.95 -6.47
C ILE A 68 13.13 10.61 -6.47
N LYS A 69 13.50 9.35 -6.19
CA LYS A 69 14.92 8.95 -6.21
C LYS A 69 15.52 9.06 -7.61
N TYR A 70 14.78 8.69 -8.65
CA TYR A 70 15.22 8.85 -10.03
C TYR A 70 15.37 10.33 -10.41
N LEU A 71 14.38 11.15 -10.07
CA LEU A 71 14.46 12.59 -10.33
C LEU A 71 15.66 13.24 -9.65
N MET A 72 15.94 12.88 -8.41
CA MET A 72 17.11 13.39 -7.68
C MET A 72 18.43 12.94 -8.32
N PHE A 73 18.50 11.70 -8.80
CA PHE A 73 19.67 11.19 -9.52
C PHE A 73 19.91 11.97 -10.81
N ASP A 74 18.88 12.13 -11.65
CA ASP A 74 18.98 12.89 -12.90
C ASP A 74 19.38 14.35 -12.64
N LEU A 75 18.84 14.96 -11.57
CA LEU A 75 19.21 16.31 -11.15
C LEU A 75 20.69 16.42 -10.75
N GLU A 76 21.24 15.42 -10.06
CA GLU A 76 22.66 15.40 -9.70
C GLU A 76 23.56 15.27 -10.92
N VAL A 77 23.19 14.41 -11.88
CA VAL A 77 23.92 14.23 -13.14
C VAL A 77 23.93 15.54 -13.94
N THR A 78 22.76 16.13 -14.17
CA THR A 78 22.63 17.39 -14.92
C THR A 78 23.35 18.57 -14.25
N ARG A 79 23.38 18.61 -12.91
CA ARG A 79 24.20 19.60 -12.17
C ARG A 79 25.68 19.41 -12.43
N LYS A 80 26.19 18.18 -12.33
CA LYS A 80 27.62 17.88 -12.59
C LYS A 80 28.01 18.23 -14.02
N GLU A 81 27.18 17.88 -15.00
CA GLU A 81 27.41 18.22 -16.41
C GLU A 81 27.48 19.73 -16.63
N ARG A 82 26.51 20.47 -16.07
CA ARG A 82 26.51 21.95 -16.13
C ARG A 82 27.78 22.53 -15.49
N ASP A 83 28.18 22.03 -14.33
CA ASP A 83 29.33 22.56 -13.61
C ASP A 83 30.64 22.27 -14.37
N ALA A 84 30.76 21.09 -15.00
CA ALA A 84 31.87 20.77 -15.88
C ALA A 84 31.94 21.70 -17.11
N LEU A 85 30.80 21.97 -17.75
CA LEU A 85 30.73 22.88 -18.90
C LEU A 85 31.07 24.32 -18.51
N ARG A 86 30.63 24.78 -17.34
CA ARG A 86 30.98 26.11 -16.80
C ARG A 86 32.48 26.24 -16.53
N SER A 87 33.08 25.24 -15.89
CA SER A 87 34.53 25.22 -15.64
C SER A 87 35.31 25.30 -16.96
N GLN A 88 34.90 24.54 -17.98
CA GLN A 88 35.53 24.64 -19.29
C GLN A 88 35.43 26.06 -19.84
N LEU A 89 34.24 26.66 -19.88
CA LEU A 89 34.03 28.04 -20.35
C LEU A 89 34.91 29.07 -19.63
N GLU A 90 35.09 28.92 -18.31
CA GLU A 90 35.99 29.76 -17.51
C GLU A 90 37.46 29.56 -17.91
N ASP A 91 37.89 28.33 -18.17
CA ASP A 91 39.26 28.01 -18.63
C ASP A 91 39.54 28.50 -20.08
N TRP A 92 38.50 28.70 -20.89
CA TRP A 92 38.63 29.25 -22.26
C TRP A 92 38.77 30.78 -22.31
N GLN A 93 38.59 31.50 -21.20
CA GLN A 93 38.75 32.97 -21.10
C GLN A 93 40.13 33.38 -20.58
#